data_AF-A0A9E4CAE3-F1
#
_entry.id   AF-A0A9E4CAE3-F1
#
_cell.length_a   1.000
_cell.length_b   1.000
_cell.length_c   1.000
_cell.angle_alpha   90.00
_cell.angle_beta   90.00
_cell.angle_gamma   90.00
#
_symmetry.space_group_name_H-M   'P 1'
#
loop_
_entity.id
_entity.type
_entity.pdbx_description
1 polymer ?
#
loop_
_entity_poly.entity_id
_entity_poly.type
_entity_poly.pdbx_seq_one_letter_code
_entity_poly.pdbx_strand_id
1 'polypeptide(L)'
;VAEETSAQRLIVDDWHTHLLGPQAGPQLCLYGIDQQLAYHYVRRKLFAAGHVDPATFYSWSLEKQGDFTWQKLFTDAASDPFDEGCRGVVVALEALGLDPNADTLDEARQFYADTAPEEIQRRCMELGTQDVFNDQERAYYESGEWDECYLSGYRLDELVLHYPRAAVKLNAWGYEVGNDPSQPATAHAIRRFLADWYDKLHGVAYGACSFPPHCQVHDLSGLEGAVLHNAVLPALRELNLPFFMMPGPIRQLKPEWRDAGDGVGLADMYPYQQLVRRHPDNAFFITPLHNANQYDASVLSCHNDNIMVIGHWWFNYHPGLVEQDLRMRLEMTGDRFIPFNSDARVLENLIPKWQRFRDILANVLSEKYQDLHDAGRQVTRASIAQTLQTLFTPNRFSQLPVKIKEIRAAQIALKPPQKTTPRPAQRPDHSLHRPLDRYDRFRADRTGSPPWHRIACVITAENGTWGLGLTAHSPPVLPIINDHFASLLAGENCMATEKLWDVMVRSTAPFGGQGLASYAISAVDTALWDLKGKLLQKPVYELLGGPQKDKIFCYASGFEPLRRPSSSPRGAQPTASTAS
;
A
#
# COMPACT_ATOMS: atom_id res chain seq x y z
N VAL A 1 -24.08 -16.31 7.39
CA VAL A 1 -22.98 -15.66 6.64
C VAL A 1 -23.25 -15.68 5.12
N ALA A 2 -24.50 -15.85 4.68
CA ALA A 2 -24.87 -15.70 3.27
C ALA A 2 -25.18 -14.22 2.94
N GLU A 3 -24.80 -13.87 1.71
CA GLU A 3 -25.19 -12.75 0.84
C GLU A 3 -24.77 -11.30 1.11
N GLU A 4 -24.13 -10.91 2.22
CA GLU A 4 -23.63 -9.51 2.34
C GLU A 4 -22.19 -9.39 2.87
N THR A 5 -21.57 -10.48 3.32
CA THR A 5 -20.22 -10.51 3.90
C THR A 5 -19.43 -11.73 3.40
N SER A 6 -19.62 -12.13 2.14
CA SER A 6 -18.89 -13.27 1.57
C SER A 6 -17.44 -12.87 1.23
N ALA A 7 -16.49 -13.80 1.34
CA ALA A 7 -15.12 -13.61 0.85
C ALA A 7 -15.07 -13.26 -0.66
N GLN A 8 -16.17 -13.48 -1.37
CA GLN A 8 -16.45 -13.10 -2.75
C GLN A 8 -16.82 -11.62 -2.93
N ARG A 9 -16.83 -10.80 -1.87
CA ARG A 9 -17.12 -9.36 -1.91
C ARG A 9 -15.99 -8.50 -1.33
N LEU A 10 -14.76 -9.03 -1.27
CA LEU A 10 -13.61 -8.24 -0.87
C LEU A 10 -12.79 -7.86 -2.08
N ILE A 11 -12.62 -6.55 -2.23
CA ILE A 11 -11.51 -6.01 -2.99
C ILE A 11 -10.23 -6.27 -2.21
N VAL A 12 -9.25 -6.73 -2.95
CA VAL A 12 -8.00 -7.25 -2.44
C VAL A 12 -6.88 -6.68 -3.27
N ASP A 13 -5.86 -6.18 -2.60
CA ASP A 13 -4.62 -5.81 -3.26
C ASP A 13 -3.86 -7.09 -3.60
N ASP A 14 -3.63 -7.36 -4.88
CA ASP A 14 -2.76 -8.44 -5.30
C ASP A 14 -1.30 -7.98 -5.20
N TRP A 15 -0.73 -8.18 -4.01
CA TRP A 15 0.60 -7.69 -3.64
C TRP A 15 1.73 -8.18 -4.56
N HIS A 16 1.55 -9.24 -5.34
CA HIS A 16 2.59 -9.70 -6.25
C HIS A 16 2.03 -10.36 -7.51
N THR A 17 2.22 -9.67 -8.63
CA THR A 17 1.92 -10.15 -9.98
C THR A 17 3.07 -9.81 -10.94
N HIS A 18 3.02 -10.37 -12.14
CA HIS A 18 3.85 -10.01 -13.27
C HIS A 18 3.04 -9.31 -14.38
N LEU A 19 1.87 -8.76 -14.01
CA LEU A 19 0.98 -8.10 -14.94
C LEU A 19 1.39 -6.65 -15.13
N LEU A 20 1.17 -6.16 -16.34
CA LEU A 20 1.24 -4.76 -16.70
C LEU A 20 -0.04 -4.43 -17.47
N GLY A 21 -0.51 -3.19 -17.38
CA GLY A 21 -1.68 -2.75 -18.13
C GLY A 21 -1.44 -2.72 -19.65
N PRO A 22 -2.50 -2.72 -20.48
CA PRO A 22 -2.45 -2.69 -21.94
C PRO A 22 -1.53 -1.64 -22.56
N GLN A 23 -1.37 -0.49 -21.91
CA GLN A 23 -0.47 0.61 -22.28
C GLN A 23 1.01 0.20 -22.35
N ALA A 24 1.41 -0.86 -21.64
CA ALA A 24 2.75 -1.44 -21.75
C ALA A 24 2.99 -2.15 -23.10
N GLY A 25 1.93 -2.39 -23.86
CA GLY A 25 1.95 -3.05 -25.16
C GLY A 25 1.93 -4.57 -25.07
N PRO A 26 1.66 -5.25 -26.20
CA PRO A 26 1.37 -6.70 -26.26
C PRO A 26 2.56 -7.61 -25.93
N GLN A 27 3.77 -7.05 -25.85
CA GLN A 27 4.96 -7.80 -25.43
C GLN A 27 5.08 -7.92 -23.90
N LEU A 28 4.40 -7.03 -23.17
CA LEU A 28 4.52 -6.88 -21.72
C LEU A 28 3.20 -7.15 -21.01
N CYS A 29 2.08 -6.72 -21.58
CA CYS A 29 0.74 -7.09 -21.16
C CYS A 29 0.32 -8.38 -21.89
N LEU A 30 0.44 -9.53 -21.22
CA LEU A 30 0.04 -10.81 -21.81
C LEU A 30 -1.42 -11.10 -21.47
N TYR A 31 -2.22 -11.37 -22.50
CA TYR A 31 -3.62 -11.78 -22.39
C TYR A 31 -4.01 -12.62 -23.61
N GLY A 32 -5.16 -13.28 -23.54
CA GLY A 32 -5.68 -14.14 -24.60
C GLY A 32 -5.42 -15.63 -24.38
N ILE A 33 -6.25 -16.45 -25.04
CA ILE A 33 -6.27 -17.90 -24.85
C ILE A 33 -4.92 -18.56 -25.19
N ASP A 34 -4.25 -18.12 -26.26
CA ASP A 34 -2.96 -18.71 -26.63
C ASP A 34 -1.86 -18.37 -25.62
N GLN A 35 -1.89 -17.19 -24.99
CA GLN A 35 -0.96 -16.85 -23.90
C GLN A 35 -1.21 -17.71 -22.65
N GLN A 36 -2.49 -17.98 -22.32
CA GLN A 36 -2.85 -18.87 -21.21
C GLN A 36 -2.37 -20.31 -21.47
N LEU A 37 -2.61 -20.84 -22.67
CA LEU A 37 -2.18 -22.20 -23.03
C LEU A 37 -0.65 -22.31 -23.11
N ALA A 38 0.01 -21.23 -23.49
CA ALA A 38 1.45 -21.14 -23.48
C ALA A 38 2.01 -20.69 -22.10
N TYR A 39 1.19 -20.62 -21.06
CA TYR A 39 1.66 -20.32 -19.72
C TYR A 39 2.59 -21.44 -19.21
N HIS A 40 3.67 -21.08 -18.51
CA HIS A 40 4.74 -22.02 -18.17
C HIS A 40 4.29 -23.20 -17.28
N TYR A 41 3.19 -23.07 -16.52
CA TYR A 41 2.58 -24.17 -15.77
C TYR A 41 1.97 -25.22 -16.71
N VAL A 42 1.25 -24.77 -17.74
CA VAL A 42 0.60 -25.64 -18.75
C VAL A 42 1.67 -26.29 -19.63
N ARG A 43 2.65 -25.51 -20.11
CA ARG A 43 3.80 -26.01 -20.88
C ARG A 43 4.59 -27.09 -20.13
N ARG A 44 4.77 -26.93 -18.81
CA ARG A 44 5.47 -27.93 -17.99
C ARG A 44 4.80 -29.30 -18.08
N LYS A 45 3.46 -29.35 -18.10
CA LYS A 45 2.70 -30.61 -18.28
C LYS A 45 2.96 -31.22 -19.67
N LEU A 46 2.89 -30.41 -20.72
CA LEU A 46 3.18 -30.85 -22.09
C LEU A 46 4.57 -31.51 -22.21
N PHE A 47 5.60 -30.82 -21.70
CA PHE A 47 6.97 -31.31 -21.80
C PHE A 47 7.22 -32.50 -20.88
N ALA A 48 6.62 -32.53 -19.68
CA ALA A 48 6.75 -33.65 -18.76
C ALA A 48 6.10 -34.93 -19.28
N ALA A 49 4.98 -34.81 -19.99
CA ALA A 49 4.31 -35.94 -20.65
C ALA A 49 5.00 -36.38 -21.95
N GLY A 50 6.03 -35.65 -22.42
CA GLY A 50 6.76 -35.99 -23.65
C GLY A 50 5.94 -35.80 -24.92
N HIS A 51 4.89 -34.97 -24.91
CA HIS A 51 4.05 -34.74 -26.08
C HIS A 51 4.80 -34.03 -27.22
N VAL A 52 5.80 -33.22 -26.90
CA VAL A 52 6.61 -32.44 -27.85
C VAL A 52 7.95 -32.10 -27.23
N ASP A 53 9.01 -32.04 -28.03
CA ASP A 53 10.29 -31.53 -27.55
C ASP A 53 10.26 -29.97 -27.47
N PRO A 54 10.93 -29.37 -26.48
CA PRO A 54 10.85 -27.92 -26.27
C PRO A 54 11.34 -27.09 -27.45
N ALA A 55 12.38 -27.53 -28.17
CA ALA A 55 12.94 -26.78 -29.28
C ALA A 55 11.94 -26.67 -30.44
N THR A 56 11.28 -27.77 -30.77
CA THR A 56 10.19 -27.81 -31.75
C THR A 56 9.03 -26.94 -31.31
N PHE A 57 8.57 -27.06 -30.06
CA PHE A 57 7.46 -26.26 -29.55
C PHE A 57 7.73 -24.75 -29.65
N TYR A 58 8.92 -24.30 -29.23
CA TYR A 58 9.31 -22.89 -29.28
C TYR A 58 9.61 -22.38 -30.70
N SER A 59 9.70 -23.25 -31.71
CA SER A 59 9.84 -22.86 -33.12
C SER A 59 8.51 -22.46 -33.78
N TRP A 60 7.38 -22.78 -33.14
CA TRP A 60 6.05 -22.53 -33.67
C TRP A 60 5.53 -21.12 -33.33
N SER A 61 4.58 -20.64 -34.15
CA SER A 61 3.77 -19.48 -33.80
C SER A 61 3.00 -19.71 -32.49
N LEU A 62 2.61 -18.62 -31.82
CA LEU A 62 1.85 -18.71 -30.57
C LEU A 62 0.50 -19.43 -30.76
N GLU A 63 -0.19 -19.17 -31.86
CA GLU A 63 -1.44 -19.88 -32.22
C GLU A 63 -1.22 -21.39 -32.35
N LYS A 64 -0.17 -21.81 -33.07
CA LYS A 64 0.16 -23.23 -33.23
C LYS A 64 0.56 -23.89 -31.90
N GLN A 65 1.23 -23.15 -31.01
CA GLN A 65 1.47 -23.60 -29.64
C GLN A 65 0.14 -23.79 -28.90
N GLY A 66 -0.80 -22.85 -29.01
CA GLY A 66 -2.14 -22.92 -28.43
C GLY A 66 -2.93 -24.12 -28.93
N ASP A 67 -3.08 -24.29 -30.25
CA ASP A 67 -3.81 -25.39 -30.87
C ASP A 67 -3.28 -26.76 -30.42
N PHE A 68 -1.94 -26.91 -30.44
CA PHE A 68 -1.31 -28.17 -30.02
C PHE A 68 -1.53 -28.43 -28.53
N THR A 69 -1.45 -27.38 -27.70
CA THR A 69 -1.69 -27.49 -26.26
C THR A 69 -3.14 -27.87 -25.96
N TRP A 70 -4.09 -27.20 -26.60
CA TRP A 70 -5.52 -27.47 -26.48
C TRP A 70 -5.83 -28.91 -26.86
N GLN A 71 -5.34 -29.32 -28.03
CA GLN A 71 -5.53 -30.68 -28.52
C GLN A 71 -5.04 -31.73 -27.51
N LYS A 72 -3.80 -31.57 -27.03
CA LYS A 72 -3.12 -32.58 -26.21
C LYS A 72 -3.59 -32.64 -24.77
N LEU A 73 -4.02 -31.51 -24.20
CA LEU A 73 -4.30 -31.41 -22.76
C LEU A 73 -5.78 -31.25 -22.42
N PHE A 74 -6.64 -30.92 -23.39
CA PHE A 74 -8.05 -30.60 -23.16
C PHE A 74 -9.01 -31.44 -24.00
N THR A 75 -8.70 -31.75 -25.27
CA THR A 75 -9.64 -32.46 -26.16
C THR A 75 -9.34 -33.95 -26.36
N ASP A 76 -8.09 -34.39 -26.24
CA ASP A 76 -7.74 -35.80 -26.42
C ASP A 76 -8.52 -36.66 -25.38
N ALA A 77 -9.14 -37.76 -25.81
CA ALA A 77 -10.04 -38.56 -24.94
C ALA A 77 -9.40 -39.16 -23.67
N ALA A 78 -8.06 -39.10 -23.56
CA ALA A 78 -7.29 -39.52 -22.40
C ALA A 78 -6.78 -38.33 -21.56
N SER A 79 -7.13 -37.10 -21.90
CA SER A 79 -6.70 -35.88 -21.22
C SER A 79 -7.85 -35.27 -20.41
N ASP A 80 -7.78 -35.42 -19.09
CA ASP A 80 -8.58 -34.64 -18.16
C ASP A 80 -7.71 -33.46 -17.62
N PRO A 81 -8.18 -32.20 -17.70
CA PRO A 81 -7.41 -31.02 -17.27
C PRO A 81 -7.49 -30.81 -15.75
N PHE A 82 -7.25 -31.83 -14.94
CA PHE A 82 -7.33 -31.75 -13.47
C PHE A 82 -6.15 -31.02 -12.81
N ASP A 83 -5.03 -30.82 -13.51
CA ASP A 83 -3.94 -30.01 -12.97
C ASP A 83 -4.38 -28.54 -12.87
N GLU A 84 -3.93 -27.84 -11.83
CA GLU A 84 -4.38 -26.48 -11.55
C GLU A 84 -4.05 -25.47 -12.67
N GLY A 85 -3.02 -25.75 -13.48
CA GLY A 85 -2.69 -24.93 -14.65
C GLY A 85 -3.78 -25.04 -15.73
N CYS A 86 -4.14 -26.25 -16.13
CA CYS A 86 -5.17 -26.48 -17.15
C CYS A 86 -6.58 -26.19 -16.63
N ARG A 87 -6.90 -26.57 -15.39
CA ARG A 87 -8.16 -26.19 -14.72
C ARG A 87 -8.34 -24.67 -14.75
N GLY A 88 -7.26 -23.91 -14.53
CA GLY A 88 -7.29 -22.46 -14.58
C GLY A 88 -7.80 -21.91 -15.91
N VAL A 89 -7.37 -22.50 -17.03
CA VAL A 89 -7.82 -22.11 -18.38
C VAL A 89 -9.31 -22.37 -18.56
N VAL A 90 -9.78 -23.56 -18.16
CA VAL A 90 -11.21 -23.93 -18.23
C VAL A 90 -12.08 -22.95 -17.45
N VAL A 91 -11.68 -22.63 -16.22
CA VAL A 91 -12.41 -21.70 -15.34
C VAL A 91 -12.40 -20.27 -15.91
N ALA A 92 -11.28 -19.84 -16.51
CA ALA A 92 -11.18 -18.52 -17.13
C ALA A 92 -12.10 -18.40 -18.36
N LEU A 93 -12.16 -19.43 -19.22
CA LEU A 93 -13.05 -19.47 -20.38
C LEU A 93 -14.52 -19.36 -19.94
N GLU A 94 -14.96 -20.22 -19.03
CA GLU A 94 -16.32 -20.22 -18.50
C GLU A 94 -16.69 -18.85 -17.91
N ALA A 95 -15.80 -18.26 -17.10
CA ALA A 95 -16.04 -16.97 -16.47
C ALA A 95 -16.13 -15.80 -17.46
N LEU A 96 -15.48 -15.91 -18.62
CA LEU A 96 -15.56 -14.94 -19.71
C LEU A 96 -16.72 -15.21 -20.68
N GLY A 97 -17.51 -16.26 -20.43
CA GLY A 97 -18.64 -16.66 -21.26
C GLY A 97 -18.25 -17.39 -22.54
N LEU A 98 -17.08 -18.03 -22.56
CA LEU A 98 -16.58 -18.84 -23.67
C LEU A 98 -16.76 -20.33 -23.34
N ASP A 99 -17.08 -21.16 -24.34
CA ASP A 99 -17.29 -22.59 -24.13
C ASP A 99 -15.96 -23.33 -23.81
N PRO A 100 -15.78 -23.87 -22.60
CA PRO A 100 -14.58 -24.63 -22.26
C PRO A 100 -14.53 -26.01 -22.93
N ASN A 101 -15.59 -26.45 -23.59
CA ASN A 101 -15.69 -27.73 -24.29
C ASN A 101 -15.56 -27.59 -25.82
N ALA A 102 -15.22 -26.38 -26.30
CA ALA A 102 -15.10 -26.13 -27.73
C ALA A 102 -14.04 -27.04 -28.38
N ASP A 103 -14.38 -27.61 -29.54
CA ASP A 103 -13.47 -28.45 -30.34
C ASP A 103 -12.24 -27.65 -30.84
N THR A 104 -12.39 -26.32 -30.99
CA THR A 104 -11.37 -25.41 -31.52
C THR A 104 -11.32 -24.12 -30.70
N LEU A 105 -10.23 -23.36 -30.87
CA LEU A 105 -10.01 -22.09 -30.18
C LEU A 105 -10.55 -20.87 -30.94
N ASP A 106 -11.24 -21.08 -32.07
CA ASP A 106 -11.64 -20.00 -32.98
C ASP A 106 -12.56 -18.98 -32.31
N GLU A 107 -13.55 -19.45 -31.54
CA GLU A 107 -14.47 -18.58 -30.79
C GLU A 107 -13.73 -17.73 -29.76
N ALA A 108 -12.86 -18.36 -28.97
CA ALA A 108 -12.07 -17.66 -27.96
C ALA A 108 -11.14 -16.62 -28.62
N ARG A 109 -10.47 -16.96 -29.72
CA ARG A 109 -9.62 -16.02 -30.46
C ARG A 109 -10.43 -14.86 -31.04
N GLN A 110 -11.60 -15.13 -31.59
CA GLN A 110 -12.49 -14.09 -32.12
C GLN A 110 -12.94 -13.14 -31.01
N PHE A 111 -13.29 -13.67 -29.83
CA PHE A 111 -13.60 -12.85 -28.67
C PHE A 111 -12.47 -11.88 -28.30
N TYR A 112 -11.23 -12.35 -28.22
CA TYR A 112 -10.08 -11.47 -27.90
C TYR A 112 -9.75 -10.50 -29.03
N ALA A 113 -10.02 -10.85 -30.29
CA ALA A 113 -9.84 -9.96 -31.43
C ALA A 113 -10.88 -8.82 -31.46
N ASP A 114 -12.12 -9.12 -31.05
CA ASP A 114 -13.24 -8.17 -31.05
C ASP A 114 -13.31 -7.32 -29.77
N THR A 115 -12.56 -7.69 -28.73
CA THR A 115 -12.59 -7.03 -27.42
C THR A 115 -11.36 -6.16 -27.21
N ALA A 116 -11.56 -4.90 -26.80
CA ALA A 116 -10.46 -4.00 -26.48
C ALA A 116 -9.60 -4.55 -25.30
N PRO A 117 -8.28 -4.39 -25.32
CA PRO A 117 -7.40 -4.85 -24.23
C PRO A 117 -7.78 -4.31 -22.84
N GLU A 118 -8.23 -3.06 -22.78
CA GLU A 118 -8.68 -2.40 -21.54
C GLU A 118 -9.95 -3.06 -21.00
N GLU A 119 -10.84 -3.50 -21.90
CA GLU A 119 -12.05 -4.23 -21.55
C GLU A 119 -11.73 -5.64 -21.04
N ILE A 120 -10.72 -6.31 -21.62
CA ILE A 120 -10.25 -7.61 -21.13
C ILE A 120 -9.65 -7.47 -19.73
N GLN A 121 -8.78 -6.47 -19.52
CA GLN A 121 -8.24 -6.17 -18.19
C GLN A 121 -9.36 -5.92 -17.19
N ARG A 122 -10.33 -5.06 -17.53
CA ARG A 122 -11.47 -4.73 -16.68
C ARG A 122 -12.22 -6.00 -16.26
N ARG A 123 -12.59 -6.86 -17.21
CA ARG A 123 -13.27 -8.13 -16.91
C ARG A 123 -12.43 -9.04 -16.02
N CYS A 124 -11.13 -9.17 -16.28
CA CYS A 124 -10.24 -10.01 -15.46
C CYS A 124 -10.12 -9.47 -14.03
N MET A 125 -10.03 -8.15 -13.87
CA MET A 125 -10.01 -7.50 -12.57
C MET A 125 -11.37 -7.64 -11.87
N GLU A 126 -12.50 -7.42 -12.52
CA GLU A 126 -13.83 -7.59 -11.90
C GLU A 126 -14.10 -9.05 -11.49
N LEU A 127 -13.75 -10.00 -12.34
CA LEU A 127 -13.97 -11.43 -12.09
C LEU A 127 -12.94 -12.01 -11.10
N GLY A 128 -11.72 -11.47 -11.09
CA GLY A 128 -10.66 -11.78 -10.12
C GLY A 128 -10.83 -11.05 -8.78
N THR A 129 -11.47 -9.89 -8.75
CA THR A 129 -11.69 -9.02 -7.58
C THR A 129 -13.18 -8.74 -7.46
N GLN A 130 -13.94 -9.65 -6.84
CA GLN A 130 -15.38 -9.43 -6.72
C GLN A 130 -15.68 -8.59 -5.47
N ASP A 131 -16.16 -7.35 -5.69
CA ASP A 131 -17.41 -6.79 -5.16
C ASP A 131 -18.06 -5.89 -6.22
N VAL A 132 -18.72 -6.49 -7.20
CA VAL A 132 -19.41 -5.77 -8.29
C VAL A 132 -20.70 -5.06 -7.82
N PHE A 133 -21.04 -5.11 -6.53
CA PHE A 133 -22.23 -4.48 -5.94
C PHE A 133 -21.91 -3.21 -5.13
N ASN A 134 -20.65 -2.78 -5.06
CA ASN A 134 -20.29 -1.50 -4.48
C ASN A 134 -20.47 -0.37 -5.50
N ASP A 135 -21.51 0.45 -5.31
CA ASP A 135 -21.85 1.56 -6.21
C ASP A 135 -20.74 2.63 -6.34
N GLN A 136 -19.88 2.80 -5.32
CA GLN A 136 -18.75 3.76 -5.39
C GLN A 136 -17.61 3.24 -6.26
N GLU A 137 -17.33 1.94 -6.20
CA GLU A 137 -16.28 1.30 -7.00
C GLU A 137 -16.75 1.04 -8.42
N ARG A 138 -18.02 0.71 -8.61
CA ARG A 138 -18.64 0.70 -9.93
C ARG A 138 -18.49 2.06 -10.62
N ALA A 139 -18.69 3.17 -9.90
CA ALA A 139 -18.47 4.50 -10.46
C ALA A 139 -16.99 4.78 -10.80
N TYR A 140 -16.04 4.24 -10.01
CA TYR A 140 -14.60 4.30 -10.32
C TYR A 140 -14.25 3.45 -11.56
N TYR A 141 -14.77 2.22 -11.66
CA TYR A 141 -14.65 1.37 -12.85
C TYR A 141 -15.37 1.96 -14.07
N GLU A 142 -16.43 2.74 -13.91
CA GLU A 142 -17.09 3.43 -15.03
C GLU A 142 -16.36 4.74 -15.43
N SER A 143 -15.44 5.25 -14.60
CA SER A 143 -14.81 6.57 -14.78
C SER A 143 -13.68 6.65 -15.80
N GLY A 144 -13.04 5.52 -16.14
CA GLY A 144 -11.99 5.50 -17.16
C GLY A 144 -10.57 5.81 -16.68
N GLU A 145 -10.35 6.13 -15.40
CA GLU A 145 -9.03 6.47 -14.83
C GLU A 145 -8.29 5.21 -14.32
N TRP A 146 -7.90 4.31 -15.23
CA TRP A 146 -7.46 2.94 -14.91
C TRP A 146 -5.97 2.75 -14.54
N ASP A 147 -5.12 3.73 -14.87
CA ASP A 147 -3.67 3.63 -14.67
C ASP A 147 -3.28 3.58 -13.18
N GLU A 148 -4.15 4.05 -12.28
CA GLU A 148 -3.89 4.07 -10.84
C GLU A 148 -4.00 2.68 -10.17
N CYS A 149 -4.52 1.67 -10.87
CA CYS A 149 -4.71 0.31 -10.32
C CYS A 149 -3.42 -0.52 -10.24
N TYR A 150 -2.32 -0.09 -10.87
CA TYR A 150 -1.04 -0.81 -10.83
C TYR A 150 -0.01 -0.06 -9.97
N LEU A 151 0.40 -0.73 -8.90
CA LEU A 151 1.55 -0.31 -8.09
C LEU A 151 2.83 -0.99 -8.60
N SER A 152 3.96 -0.30 -8.49
CA SER A 152 5.26 -0.83 -8.89
C SER A 152 5.93 -1.61 -7.75
N GLY A 153 6.79 -2.57 -8.09
CA GLY A 153 7.68 -3.21 -7.12
C GLY A 153 9.10 -3.28 -7.68
N TYR A 154 10.12 -2.96 -6.88
CA TYR A 154 11.49 -3.16 -7.35
C TYR A 154 11.79 -4.64 -7.44
N ARG A 155 12.23 -5.09 -8.62
CA ARG A 155 12.85 -6.41 -8.76
C ARG A 155 14.36 -6.27 -8.66
N LEU A 156 14.92 -6.76 -7.56
CA LEU A 156 16.29 -6.50 -7.13
C LEU A 156 17.25 -7.67 -7.38
N ASP A 157 16.80 -8.78 -8.00
CA ASP A 157 17.61 -9.98 -8.26
C ASP A 157 18.96 -9.65 -8.95
N GLU A 158 18.95 -8.85 -10.02
CA GLU A 158 20.18 -8.48 -10.75
C GLU A 158 21.12 -7.65 -9.87
N LEU A 159 20.58 -6.74 -9.06
CA LEU A 159 21.39 -5.88 -8.19
C LEU A 159 22.01 -6.65 -7.03
N VAL A 160 21.23 -7.53 -6.38
CA VAL A 160 21.64 -8.25 -5.18
C VAL A 160 22.46 -9.49 -5.53
N LEU A 161 22.00 -10.33 -6.46
CA LEU A 161 22.63 -11.62 -6.76
C LEU A 161 23.68 -11.54 -7.86
N HIS A 162 23.64 -10.49 -8.68
CA HIS A 162 24.51 -10.32 -9.85
C HIS A 162 25.18 -8.95 -9.88
N TYR A 163 25.59 -8.46 -8.70
CA TYR A 163 26.14 -7.12 -8.53
C TYR A 163 27.21 -6.70 -9.56
N PRO A 164 28.21 -7.53 -9.93
CA PRO A 164 29.18 -7.13 -10.94
C PRO A 164 28.55 -6.75 -12.29
N ARG A 165 27.48 -7.45 -12.69
CA ARG A 165 26.72 -7.11 -13.91
C ARG A 165 25.86 -5.87 -13.71
N ALA A 166 25.24 -5.72 -12.54
CA ALA A 166 24.48 -4.53 -12.20
C ALA A 166 25.36 -3.27 -12.17
N ALA A 167 26.57 -3.36 -11.63
CA ALA A 167 27.53 -2.26 -11.53
C ALA A 167 27.91 -1.69 -12.91
N VAL A 168 28.06 -2.54 -13.92
CA VAL A 168 28.29 -2.11 -15.30
C VAL A 168 27.11 -1.26 -15.82
N LYS A 169 25.88 -1.71 -15.59
CA LYS A 169 24.67 -0.98 -16.00
C LYS A 169 24.52 0.34 -15.24
N LEU A 170 24.71 0.31 -13.92
CA LEU A 170 24.63 1.49 -13.05
C LEU A 170 25.63 2.57 -13.48
N ASN A 171 26.88 2.21 -13.74
CA ASN A 171 27.88 3.16 -14.25
C ASN A 171 27.50 3.70 -15.63
N ALA A 172 27.01 2.86 -16.54
CA ALA A 172 26.51 3.30 -17.84
C ALA A 172 25.31 4.26 -17.74
N TRP A 173 24.51 4.16 -16.67
CA TRP A 173 23.41 5.05 -16.36
C TRP A 173 23.82 6.26 -15.49
N GLY A 174 25.11 6.45 -15.21
CA GLY A 174 25.63 7.59 -14.46
C GLY A 174 25.59 7.46 -12.93
N TYR A 175 25.33 6.26 -12.40
CA TYR A 175 25.46 5.95 -10.98
C TYR A 175 26.86 5.39 -10.73
N GLU A 176 27.78 6.26 -10.29
CA GLU A 176 29.19 5.96 -10.04
C GLU A 176 29.33 4.92 -8.92
N VAL A 177 29.46 3.64 -9.30
CA VAL A 177 29.55 2.51 -8.35
C VAL A 177 30.86 1.75 -8.54
N GLY A 178 31.52 1.42 -7.44
CA GLY A 178 32.74 0.60 -7.44
C GLY A 178 32.45 -0.90 -7.44
N ASN A 179 33.51 -1.72 -7.49
CA ASN A 179 33.39 -3.18 -7.45
C ASN A 179 33.01 -3.72 -6.06
N ASP A 180 33.22 -2.92 -5.01
CA ASP A 180 32.95 -3.29 -3.62
C ASP A 180 31.70 -2.52 -3.10
N PRO A 181 30.57 -3.23 -2.89
CA PRO A 181 29.34 -2.66 -2.35
C PRO A 181 29.43 -2.20 -0.89
N SER A 182 30.45 -2.65 -0.14
CA SER A 182 30.64 -2.22 1.24
C SER A 182 31.21 -0.80 1.36
N GLN A 183 31.76 -0.27 0.27
CA GLN A 183 32.28 1.10 0.25
C GLN A 183 31.14 2.12 0.35
N PRO A 184 31.25 3.12 1.25
CA PRO A 184 30.19 4.12 1.44
C PRO A 184 29.77 4.87 0.16
N ALA A 185 30.72 5.18 -0.72
CA ALA A 185 30.43 5.85 -1.99
C ALA A 185 29.57 4.98 -2.92
N THR A 186 29.94 3.71 -3.07
CA THR A 186 29.17 2.72 -3.85
C THR A 186 27.77 2.55 -3.28
N ALA A 187 27.66 2.34 -1.97
CA ALA A 187 26.37 2.16 -1.30
C ALA A 187 25.47 3.40 -1.46
N HIS A 188 26.04 4.60 -1.36
CA HIS A 188 25.32 5.85 -1.58
C HIS A 188 24.81 5.98 -3.03
N ALA A 189 25.62 5.64 -4.03
CA ALA A 189 25.21 5.67 -5.43
C ALA A 189 24.08 4.67 -5.74
N ILE A 190 24.10 3.47 -5.14
CA ILE A 190 23.00 2.50 -5.24
C ILE A 190 21.73 3.04 -4.58
N ARG A 191 21.85 3.66 -3.39
CA ARG A 191 20.71 4.30 -2.71
C ARG A 191 20.11 5.42 -3.55
N ARG A 192 20.95 6.26 -4.18
CA ARG A 192 20.51 7.29 -5.12
C ARG A 192 19.76 6.69 -6.30
N PHE A 193 20.27 5.61 -6.89
CA PHE A 193 19.56 4.89 -7.94
C PHE A 193 18.16 4.45 -7.50
N LEU A 194 18.02 3.84 -6.32
CA LEU A 194 16.71 3.42 -5.82
C LEU A 194 15.79 4.59 -5.51
N ALA A 195 16.31 5.72 -5.02
CA ALA A 195 15.50 6.93 -4.80
C ALA A 195 15.06 7.58 -6.12
N ASP A 196 15.96 7.72 -7.11
CA ASP A 196 15.64 8.31 -8.41
C ASP A 196 14.57 7.49 -9.17
N TRP A 197 14.55 6.17 -8.98
CA TRP A 197 13.52 5.31 -9.56
C TRP A 197 12.23 5.28 -8.74
N TYR A 198 12.27 5.62 -7.45
CA TYR A 198 11.07 5.76 -6.63
C TYR A 198 10.20 6.89 -7.17
N ASP A 199 10.82 8.02 -7.49
CA ASP A 199 10.12 9.20 -8.02
C ASP A 199 9.63 9.00 -9.46
N LYS A 200 10.23 8.07 -10.22
CA LYS A 200 9.87 7.79 -11.62
C LYS A 200 8.78 6.74 -11.78
N LEU A 201 8.67 5.82 -10.82
CA LEU A 201 7.73 4.72 -10.89
C LEU A 201 6.44 5.09 -10.15
N HIS A 202 5.31 4.64 -10.70
CA HIS A 202 4.02 4.84 -10.06
C HIS A 202 3.88 3.93 -8.83
N GLY A 203 3.73 4.54 -7.66
CA GLY A 203 3.33 3.87 -6.42
C GLY A 203 4.19 2.66 -6.05
N VAL A 204 5.50 2.83 -5.87
CA VAL A 204 6.37 1.70 -5.49
C VAL A 204 5.96 1.15 -4.12
N ALA A 205 5.57 -0.12 -4.07
CA ALA A 205 5.03 -0.77 -2.88
C ALA A 205 6.08 -1.55 -2.06
N TYR A 206 7.14 -2.06 -2.70
CA TYR A 206 8.20 -2.85 -2.04
C TYR A 206 9.44 -3.01 -2.94
N GLY A 207 10.53 -3.52 -2.36
CA GLY A 207 11.61 -4.14 -3.14
C GLY A 207 11.69 -5.64 -2.90
N ALA A 208 11.88 -6.44 -3.95
CA ALA A 208 11.78 -7.89 -3.93
C ALA A 208 13.01 -8.59 -4.51
N CYS A 209 13.35 -9.76 -3.99
CA CYS A 209 14.44 -10.59 -4.50
C CYS A 209 14.15 -12.08 -4.30
N SER A 210 14.34 -12.89 -5.35
CA SER A 210 14.24 -14.35 -5.28
C SER A 210 15.60 -14.99 -4.99
N PHE A 211 15.74 -15.64 -3.84
CA PHE A 211 17.03 -16.16 -3.39
C PHE A 211 17.19 -17.67 -3.63
N PRO A 212 18.32 -18.15 -4.18
CA PRO A 212 18.55 -19.59 -4.30
C PRO A 212 18.60 -20.26 -2.91
N PRO A 213 18.33 -21.57 -2.80
CA PRO A 213 18.19 -22.27 -1.51
C PRO A 213 19.38 -22.11 -0.55
N HIS A 214 20.59 -21.97 -1.10
CA HIS A 214 21.85 -21.89 -0.33
C HIS A 214 22.33 -20.45 -0.09
N CYS A 215 21.54 -19.43 -0.45
CA CYS A 215 21.95 -18.03 -0.31
C CYS A 215 22.16 -17.63 1.16
N GLN A 216 23.34 -17.09 1.46
CA GLN A 216 23.70 -16.63 2.81
C GLN A 216 23.43 -15.13 2.96
N VAL A 217 22.16 -14.73 2.95
CA VAL A 217 21.74 -13.30 2.95
C VAL A 217 22.23 -12.46 4.15
N HIS A 218 22.68 -13.10 5.22
CA HIS A 218 23.21 -12.45 6.42
C HIS A 218 24.73 -12.22 6.38
N ASP A 219 25.44 -12.87 5.45
CA ASP A 219 26.89 -12.83 5.37
C ASP A 219 27.38 -11.58 4.63
N LEU A 220 28.07 -10.70 5.36
CA LEU A 220 28.62 -9.45 4.84
C LEU A 220 29.91 -9.65 4.02
N SER A 221 30.53 -10.83 4.07
CA SER A 221 31.76 -11.11 3.31
C SER A 221 31.49 -11.40 1.83
N GLY A 222 30.27 -11.85 1.51
CA GLY A 222 29.78 -12.01 0.13
C GLY A 222 29.24 -10.70 -0.46
N LEU A 223 29.23 -10.61 -1.79
CA LEU A 223 28.71 -9.43 -2.49
C LEU A 223 27.20 -9.25 -2.24
N GLU A 224 26.44 -10.34 -2.17
CA GLU A 224 25.00 -10.33 -1.95
C GLU A 224 24.64 -9.66 -0.62
N GLY A 225 25.28 -10.09 0.47
CA GLY A 225 25.08 -9.47 1.78
C GLY A 225 25.68 -8.07 1.84
N ALA A 226 26.82 -7.81 1.20
CA ALA A 226 27.38 -6.45 1.14
C ALA A 226 26.42 -5.45 0.47
N VAL A 227 25.82 -5.79 -0.68
CA VAL A 227 24.81 -4.94 -1.35
C VAL A 227 23.57 -4.79 -0.48
N LEU A 228 23.08 -5.90 0.05
CA LEU A 228 21.82 -5.93 0.78
C LEU A 228 21.87 -5.06 2.05
N HIS A 229 22.91 -5.24 2.87
CA HIS A 229 23.00 -4.58 4.17
C HIS A 229 23.49 -3.13 4.09
N ASN A 230 24.39 -2.82 3.14
CA ASN A 230 24.98 -1.48 3.08
C ASN A 230 24.17 -0.52 2.18
N ALA A 231 23.42 -1.03 1.21
CA ALA A 231 22.72 -0.21 0.23
C ALA A 231 21.20 -0.44 0.19
N VAL A 232 20.76 -1.67 -0.10
CA VAL A 232 19.34 -1.94 -0.38
C VAL A 232 18.45 -1.75 0.84
N LEU A 233 18.77 -2.39 1.97
CA LEU A 233 17.94 -2.27 3.18
C LEU A 233 17.92 -0.83 3.72
N PRO A 234 19.05 -0.11 3.79
CA PRO A 234 19.01 1.32 4.12
C PRO A 234 18.15 2.16 3.16
N ALA A 235 18.23 1.92 1.85
CA ALA A 235 17.39 2.62 0.86
C ALA A 235 15.90 2.37 1.10
N LEU A 236 15.51 1.10 1.24
CA LEU A 236 14.11 0.72 1.44
C LEU A 236 13.57 1.28 2.77
N ARG A 237 14.39 1.30 3.84
CA ARG A 237 14.01 1.95 5.10
C ARG A 237 13.77 3.45 4.93
N GLU A 238 14.66 4.14 4.22
CA GLU A 238 14.54 5.58 3.96
C GLU A 238 13.31 5.92 3.11
N LEU A 239 12.95 5.03 2.18
CA LEU A 239 11.74 5.12 1.35
C LEU A 239 10.49 4.58 2.04
N ASN A 240 10.59 4.07 3.28
CA ASN A 240 9.51 3.41 4.01
C ASN A 240 8.87 2.23 3.26
N LEU A 241 9.69 1.42 2.60
CA LEU A 241 9.28 0.26 1.80
C LEU A 241 9.70 -1.06 2.47
N PRO A 242 8.84 -2.09 2.45
CA PRO A 242 9.23 -3.44 2.84
C PRO A 242 10.17 -4.10 1.83
N PHE A 243 11.02 -5.00 2.34
CA PHE A 243 11.83 -5.90 1.53
C PHE A 243 11.19 -7.29 1.45
N PHE A 244 10.78 -7.70 0.26
CA PHE A 244 10.11 -8.96 -0.03
C PHE A 244 11.09 -10.06 -0.46
N MET A 245 11.28 -11.03 0.43
CA MET A 245 12.21 -12.13 0.28
C MET A 245 11.49 -13.38 -0.24
N MET A 246 12.01 -13.96 -1.32
CA MET A 246 11.40 -15.15 -1.94
C MET A 246 12.43 -16.30 -2.05
N PRO A 247 12.73 -17.02 -0.95
CA PRO A 247 13.75 -18.05 -0.93
C PRO A 247 13.31 -19.39 -1.54
N GLY A 248 14.23 -20.11 -2.18
CA GLY A 248 14.04 -21.49 -2.62
C GLY A 248 14.03 -21.82 -4.12
N PRO A 249 13.96 -20.88 -5.10
CA PRO A 249 14.01 -21.28 -6.52
C PRO A 249 15.39 -21.81 -6.93
N ILE A 250 15.38 -22.94 -7.64
CA ILE A 250 16.53 -23.44 -8.39
C ILE A 250 16.31 -23.04 -9.85
N ARG A 251 17.05 -22.04 -10.32
CA ARG A 251 16.89 -21.53 -11.68
C ARG A 251 17.47 -22.51 -12.70
N GLN A 252 16.77 -22.68 -13.82
CA GLN A 252 17.25 -23.40 -15.01
C GLN A 252 17.68 -24.84 -14.72
N LEU A 253 16.90 -25.58 -13.92
CA LEU A 253 17.12 -27.02 -13.72
C LEU A 253 16.97 -27.80 -15.03
N LYS A 254 16.06 -27.35 -15.90
CA LYS A 254 15.95 -27.76 -17.31
C LYS A 254 15.99 -26.53 -18.23
N PRO A 255 17.18 -26.06 -18.63
CA PRO A 255 17.31 -24.81 -19.39
C PRO A 255 16.50 -24.80 -20.70
N GLU A 256 16.38 -25.95 -21.35
CA GLU A 256 15.62 -26.12 -22.58
C GLU A 256 14.11 -25.88 -22.42
N TRP A 257 13.59 -25.91 -21.18
CA TRP A 257 12.19 -25.62 -20.86
C TRP A 257 11.94 -24.13 -20.58
N ARG A 258 12.99 -23.29 -20.58
CA ARG A 258 12.94 -21.85 -20.24
C ARG A 258 12.30 -21.63 -18.86
N ASP A 259 11.32 -20.73 -18.73
CA ASP A 259 10.63 -20.42 -17.46
C ASP A 259 9.96 -21.64 -16.81
N ALA A 260 9.56 -22.65 -17.60
CA ALA A 260 8.97 -23.89 -17.08
C ALA A 260 10.01 -24.83 -16.45
N GLY A 261 11.30 -24.59 -16.70
CA GLY A 261 12.44 -25.41 -16.28
C GLY A 261 13.05 -25.06 -14.94
N ASP A 262 12.54 -24.06 -14.24
CA ASP A 262 12.93 -23.76 -12.87
C ASP A 262 12.35 -24.82 -11.91
N GLY A 263 13.07 -25.06 -10.80
CA GLY A 263 12.72 -26.01 -9.75
C GLY A 263 12.67 -25.38 -8.36
N VAL A 264 12.52 -26.21 -7.34
CA VAL A 264 12.45 -25.82 -5.93
C VAL A 264 13.51 -26.55 -5.11
N GLY A 265 14.10 -25.87 -4.12
CA GLY A 265 14.97 -26.46 -3.12
C GLY A 265 14.67 -25.92 -1.73
N LEU A 266 14.92 -26.76 -0.71
CA LEU A 266 14.78 -26.39 0.69
C LEU A 266 15.79 -25.29 1.05
N ALA A 267 15.30 -24.13 1.45
CA ALA A 267 16.15 -23.02 1.86
C ALA A 267 16.56 -23.14 3.33
N ASP A 268 17.79 -22.76 3.64
CA ASP A 268 18.20 -22.52 5.02
C ASP A 268 17.54 -21.22 5.53
N MET A 269 16.71 -21.34 6.56
CA MET A 269 15.96 -20.21 7.11
C MET A 269 16.77 -19.39 8.12
N TYR A 270 17.87 -19.93 8.65
CA TYR A 270 18.69 -19.24 9.65
C TYR A 270 19.26 -17.90 9.15
N PRO A 271 19.80 -17.78 7.93
CA PRO A 271 20.20 -16.50 7.33
C PRO A 271 19.11 -15.43 7.36
N TYR A 272 17.88 -15.79 7.04
CA TYR A 272 16.74 -14.85 7.02
C TYR A 272 16.36 -14.41 8.44
N GLN A 273 16.43 -15.33 9.42
CA GLN A 273 16.23 -14.99 10.84
C GLN A 273 17.28 -13.96 11.31
N GLN A 274 18.55 -14.13 10.93
CA GLN A 274 19.61 -13.18 11.28
C GLN A 274 19.42 -11.83 10.60
N LEU A 275 19.00 -11.83 9.33
CA LEU A 275 18.74 -10.61 8.57
C LEU A 275 17.65 -9.76 9.24
N VAL A 276 16.51 -10.36 9.54
CA VAL A 276 15.36 -9.68 10.19
C VAL A 276 15.76 -9.11 11.55
N ARG A 277 16.51 -9.86 12.35
CA ARG A 277 16.97 -9.44 13.68
C ARG A 277 17.99 -8.30 13.63
N ARG A 278 18.85 -8.27 12.61
CA ARG A 278 19.90 -7.24 12.45
C ARG A 278 19.32 -5.90 11.98
N HIS A 279 18.17 -5.92 11.32
CA HIS A 279 17.52 -4.74 10.76
C HIS A 279 16.10 -4.55 11.33
N PRO A 280 15.96 -4.27 12.64
CA PRO A 280 14.64 -4.14 13.27
C PRO A 280 13.81 -2.97 12.72
N ASP A 281 14.47 -1.96 12.14
CA ASP A 281 13.83 -0.78 11.54
C ASP A 281 13.41 -1.00 10.08
N ASN A 282 13.70 -2.17 9.50
CA ASN A 282 13.26 -2.55 8.17
C ASN A 282 12.02 -3.43 8.24
N ALA A 283 11.05 -3.14 7.39
CA ALA A 283 9.92 -3.99 7.10
C ALA A 283 10.31 -5.15 6.17
N PHE A 284 9.80 -6.35 6.43
CA PHE A 284 10.07 -7.53 5.63
C PHE A 284 8.79 -8.27 5.25
N PHE A 285 8.78 -8.76 4.01
CA PHE A 285 7.87 -9.80 3.56
C PHE A 285 8.66 -11.07 3.25
N ILE A 286 8.04 -12.23 3.44
CA ILE A 286 8.65 -13.50 3.06
C ILE A 286 7.64 -14.48 2.45
N THR A 287 8.03 -15.13 1.35
CA THR A 287 7.30 -16.26 0.79
C THR A 287 8.27 -17.35 0.34
N PRO A 288 8.47 -18.41 1.14
CA PRO A 288 9.33 -19.52 0.74
C PRO A 288 8.71 -20.33 -0.41
N LEU A 289 9.55 -20.85 -1.29
CA LEU A 289 9.10 -21.71 -2.39
C LEU A 289 8.92 -23.18 -1.97
N HIS A 290 9.71 -23.65 -0.99
CA HIS A 290 9.62 -25.03 -0.53
C HIS A 290 8.58 -25.17 0.59
N ASN A 291 7.65 -26.12 0.47
CA ASN A 291 6.57 -26.35 1.43
C ASN A 291 7.06 -26.46 2.89
N ALA A 292 8.14 -27.21 3.14
CA ALA A 292 8.68 -27.36 4.50
C ALA A 292 9.13 -26.03 5.14
N ASN A 293 9.50 -25.01 4.36
CA ASN A 293 9.89 -23.71 4.90
C ASN A 293 8.69 -22.82 5.28
N GLN A 294 7.46 -23.19 4.92
CA GLN A 294 6.26 -22.43 5.26
C GLN A 294 6.05 -22.34 6.77
N TYR A 295 6.29 -23.45 7.47
CA TYR A 295 6.26 -23.51 8.93
C TYR A 295 7.32 -22.56 9.54
N ASP A 296 8.57 -22.67 9.10
CA ASP A 296 9.67 -21.85 9.62
C ASP A 296 9.44 -20.35 9.41
N ALA A 297 8.91 -19.96 8.24
CA ALA A 297 8.56 -18.57 7.96
C ALA A 297 7.42 -18.07 8.85
N SER A 298 6.43 -18.92 9.13
CA SER A 298 5.32 -18.60 10.05
C SER A 298 5.82 -18.43 11.48
N VAL A 299 6.69 -19.34 11.96
CA VAL A 299 7.36 -19.21 13.27
C VAL A 299 8.20 -17.94 13.33
N LEU A 300 9.01 -17.64 12.29
CA LEU A 300 9.83 -16.43 12.24
C LEU A 300 8.94 -15.18 12.37
N SER A 301 7.79 -15.17 11.70
CA SER A 301 6.82 -14.10 11.85
C SER A 301 6.33 -14.00 13.30
N CYS A 302 5.92 -15.08 13.97
CA CYS A 302 5.43 -15.02 15.37
C CYS A 302 6.36 -14.27 16.34
N HIS A 303 7.67 -14.31 16.11
CA HIS A 303 8.67 -13.75 17.02
C HIS A 303 9.11 -12.32 16.67
N ASN A 304 8.74 -11.78 15.50
CA ASN A 304 9.29 -10.51 15.00
C ASN A 304 8.19 -9.65 14.39
N ASP A 305 7.99 -8.44 14.91
CA ASP A 305 6.95 -7.52 14.44
C ASP A 305 7.22 -6.89 13.07
N ASN A 306 8.47 -6.93 12.62
CA ASN A 306 8.92 -6.33 11.38
C ASN A 306 8.89 -7.30 10.18
N ILE A 307 8.32 -8.51 10.30
CA ILE A 307 8.18 -9.47 9.19
C ILE A 307 6.79 -10.11 9.10
N MET A 308 6.27 -10.19 7.86
CA MET A 308 5.02 -10.88 7.54
C MET A 308 5.22 -11.94 6.45
N VAL A 309 4.52 -13.07 6.59
CA VAL A 309 4.44 -14.08 5.53
C VAL A 309 3.43 -13.60 4.48
N ILE A 310 3.75 -13.79 3.20
CA ILE A 310 2.84 -13.49 2.07
C ILE A 310 2.56 -14.76 1.27
N GLY A 311 1.28 -15.02 1.04
CA GLY A 311 0.75 -15.87 -0.03
C GLY A 311 1.31 -17.28 -0.08
N HIS A 312 1.20 -17.89 -1.27
CA HIS A 312 1.55 -19.28 -1.53
C HIS A 312 2.25 -19.35 -2.88
N TRP A 313 3.57 -19.15 -2.87
CA TRP A 313 4.30 -18.87 -4.08
C TRP A 313 4.53 -20.10 -4.96
N TRP A 314 4.21 -19.94 -6.23
CA TRP A 314 4.54 -20.83 -7.34
C TRP A 314 4.19 -22.31 -7.13
N PHE A 315 5.16 -23.16 -6.75
CA PHE A 315 4.94 -24.58 -6.49
C PHE A 315 4.10 -24.85 -5.25
N ASN A 316 3.96 -23.87 -4.34
CA ASN A 316 3.06 -23.96 -3.20
C ASN A 316 1.62 -23.54 -3.55
N TYR A 317 1.39 -23.03 -4.75
CA TYR A 317 0.04 -22.71 -5.21
C TYR A 317 -0.70 -23.97 -5.69
N HIS A 318 -1.06 -24.83 -4.72
CA HIS A 318 -1.92 -25.98 -4.92
C HIS A 318 -2.96 -26.03 -3.79
N PRO A 319 -4.24 -26.33 -4.07
CA PRO A 319 -5.31 -26.19 -3.08
C PRO A 319 -5.05 -26.89 -1.74
N GLY A 320 -4.53 -28.11 -1.76
CA GLY A 320 -4.21 -28.84 -0.53
C GLY A 320 -3.11 -28.18 0.31
N LEU A 321 -2.09 -27.60 -0.35
CA LEU A 321 -1.01 -26.88 0.34
C LEU A 321 -1.49 -25.53 0.86
N VAL A 322 -2.23 -24.78 0.02
CA VAL A 322 -2.83 -23.50 0.40
C VAL A 322 -3.75 -23.67 1.60
N GLU A 323 -4.60 -24.70 1.60
CA GLU A 323 -5.49 -24.99 2.73
C GLU A 323 -4.71 -25.33 4.01
N GLN A 324 -3.70 -26.20 3.91
CA GLN A 324 -2.83 -26.56 5.02
C GLN A 324 -2.13 -25.34 5.62
N ASP A 325 -1.49 -24.53 4.78
CA ASP A 325 -0.73 -23.35 5.20
C ASP A 325 -1.63 -22.28 5.79
N LEU A 326 -2.82 -22.06 5.21
CA LEU A 326 -3.78 -21.09 5.71
C LEU A 326 -4.26 -21.46 7.13
N ARG A 327 -4.58 -22.73 7.37
CA ARG A 327 -4.96 -23.25 8.69
C ARG A 327 -3.84 -23.03 9.70
N MET A 328 -2.64 -23.48 9.36
CA MET A 328 -1.44 -23.34 10.18
C MET A 328 -1.18 -21.87 10.54
N ARG A 329 -1.21 -20.97 9.56
CA ARG A 329 -0.94 -19.53 9.78
C ARG A 329 -1.99 -18.87 10.65
N LEU A 330 -3.28 -19.16 10.45
CA LEU A 330 -4.35 -18.64 11.30
C LEU A 330 -4.20 -19.11 12.75
N GLU A 331 -3.86 -20.39 12.95
CA GLU A 331 -3.65 -20.97 14.28
C GLU A 331 -2.43 -20.39 15.00
N MET A 332 -1.34 -20.12 14.27
CA MET A 332 -0.08 -19.65 14.84
C MET A 332 0.03 -18.13 14.98
N THR A 333 -0.52 -17.39 14.01
CA THR A 333 -0.28 -15.95 13.86
C THR A 333 -1.57 -15.12 13.95
N GLY A 334 -2.75 -15.74 14.00
CA GLY A 334 -4.01 -15.02 13.84
C GLY A 334 -4.15 -14.47 12.42
N ASP A 335 -4.55 -13.21 12.27
CA ASP A 335 -4.72 -12.51 10.99
C ASP A 335 -3.45 -11.76 10.53
N ARG A 336 -2.27 -12.18 11.03
CA ARG A 336 -0.99 -11.48 10.90
C ARG A 336 -0.16 -11.96 9.71
N PHE A 337 -0.77 -12.08 8.55
CA PHE A 337 -0.11 -12.46 7.30
C PHE A 337 -0.97 -12.02 6.12
N ILE A 338 -0.37 -11.93 4.93
CA ILE A 338 -1.14 -11.73 3.69
C ILE A 338 -1.44 -13.12 3.13
N PRO A 339 -2.71 -13.50 2.96
CA PRO A 339 -3.03 -14.90 2.73
C PRO A 339 -2.83 -15.32 1.27
N PHE A 340 -2.76 -14.37 0.33
CA PHE A 340 -2.65 -14.68 -1.09
C PHE A 340 -1.98 -13.60 -1.92
N ASN A 341 -1.37 -14.03 -3.03
CA ASN A 341 -0.94 -13.22 -4.16
C ASN A 341 -1.02 -14.13 -5.40
N SER A 342 -1.39 -13.60 -6.55
CA SER A 342 -1.62 -14.46 -7.71
C SER A 342 -0.34 -14.88 -8.40
N ASP A 343 0.70 -14.04 -8.45
CA ASP A 343 1.86 -14.25 -9.31
C ASP A 343 1.44 -14.47 -10.78
N ALA A 344 0.35 -13.83 -11.22
CA ALA A 344 -0.19 -13.94 -12.57
C ALA A 344 0.75 -13.26 -13.59
N ARG A 345 1.00 -13.92 -14.72
CA ARG A 345 1.73 -13.37 -15.88
C ARG A 345 0.83 -13.06 -17.07
N VAL A 346 -0.37 -13.64 -17.08
CA VAL A 346 -1.38 -13.52 -18.12
C VAL A 346 -2.64 -13.04 -17.42
N LEU A 347 -3.31 -11.99 -17.93
CA LEU A 347 -4.38 -11.28 -17.21
C LEU A 347 -5.48 -12.21 -16.69
N GLU A 348 -5.92 -13.14 -17.52
CA GLU A 348 -7.03 -14.04 -17.22
C GLU A 348 -6.71 -15.01 -16.08
N ASN A 349 -5.43 -15.26 -15.79
CA ASN A 349 -5.02 -16.10 -14.66
C ASN A 349 -5.39 -15.48 -13.31
N LEU A 350 -5.74 -14.19 -13.24
CA LEU A 350 -6.31 -13.59 -12.02
C LEU A 350 -7.61 -14.28 -11.62
N ILE A 351 -8.47 -14.57 -12.59
CA ILE A 351 -9.82 -15.11 -12.38
C ILE A 351 -9.77 -16.46 -11.63
N PRO A 352 -9.18 -17.54 -12.21
CA PRO A 352 -9.21 -18.85 -11.57
C PRO A 352 -8.39 -18.87 -10.28
N LYS A 353 -7.35 -18.02 -10.16
CA LYS A 353 -6.50 -17.97 -8.98
C LYS A 353 -7.23 -17.38 -7.79
N TRP A 354 -7.83 -16.21 -7.96
CA TRP A 354 -8.57 -15.55 -6.89
C TRP A 354 -9.87 -16.28 -6.53
N GLN A 355 -10.62 -16.78 -7.51
CA GLN A 355 -11.82 -17.58 -7.25
C GLN A 355 -11.48 -18.80 -6.40
N ARG A 356 -10.48 -19.60 -6.81
CA ARG A 356 -10.08 -20.81 -6.09
C ARG A 356 -9.58 -20.49 -4.68
N PHE A 357 -8.77 -19.45 -4.53
CA PHE A 357 -8.26 -19.05 -3.22
C PHE A 357 -9.39 -18.58 -2.29
N ARG A 358 -10.36 -17.80 -2.79
CA ARG A 358 -11.52 -17.36 -1.99
C ARG A 358 -12.36 -18.51 -1.48
N ASP A 359 -12.57 -19.56 -2.28
CA ASP A 359 -13.28 -20.76 -1.85
C ASP A 359 -12.55 -21.45 -0.69
N ILE A 360 -11.23 -21.61 -0.80
CA ILE A 360 -10.39 -22.19 0.25
C ILE A 360 -10.44 -21.32 1.51
N LEU A 361 -10.30 -20.00 1.36
CA LEU A 361 -10.35 -19.06 2.48
C LEU A 361 -11.69 -19.10 3.20
N ALA A 362 -12.79 -19.11 2.45
CA ALA A 362 -14.15 -19.18 3.00
C ALA A 362 -14.36 -20.46 3.81
N ASN A 363 -13.89 -21.60 3.29
CA ASN A 363 -13.98 -22.89 3.98
C ASN A 363 -13.17 -22.88 5.29
N VAL A 364 -11.91 -22.46 5.23
CA VAL A 364 -11.02 -22.44 6.40
C VAL A 364 -11.53 -21.46 7.46
N LEU A 365 -11.90 -20.23 7.09
CA LEU A 365 -12.42 -19.26 8.06
C LEU A 365 -13.75 -19.70 8.66
N SER A 366 -14.63 -20.32 7.87
CA SER A 366 -15.91 -20.83 8.40
C SER A 366 -15.68 -21.85 9.51
N GLU A 367 -14.72 -22.75 9.33
CA GLU A 367 -14.32 -23.70 10.38
C GLU A 367 -13.76 -22.98 11.61
N LYS A 368 -12.83 -22.03 11.45
CA LYS A 368 -12.24 -21.31 12.60
C LYS A 368 -13.25 -20.47 13.38
N TYR A 369 -14.24 -19.89 12.71
CA TYR A 369 -15.32 -19.20 13.40
C TYR A 369 -16.32 -20.18 14.04
N GLN A 370 -16.54 -21.35 13.45
CA GLN A 370 -17.36 -22.40 14.06
C GLN A 370 -16.73 -22.88 15.37
N ASP A 371 -15.40 -23.11 15.40
CA ASP A 371 -14.67 -23.50 16.62
C ASP A 371 -14.87 -22.47 17.75
N LEU A 372 -14.81 -21.17 17.41
CA LEU A 372 -15.05 -20.08 18.35
C LEU A 372 -16.50 -20.09 18.84
N HIS A 373 -17.46 -20.28 17.93
CA HIS A 373 -18.87 -20.34 18.27
C HIS A 373 -19.17 -21.50 19.23
N ASP A 374 -18.66 -22.70 18.93
CA ASP A 374 -18.84 -23.90 19.73
C ASP A 374 -18.19 -23.78 21.11
N ALA A 375 -17.09 -23.02 21.21
CA ALA A 375 -16.46 -22.63 22.47
C ALA A 375 -17.21 -21.54 23.26
N GLY A 376 -18.36 -21.05 22.76
CA GLY A 376 -19.22 -20.06 23.41
C GLY A 376 -18.88 -18.60 23.08
N ARG A 377 -17.99 -18.34 22.11
CA ARG A 377 -17.71 -16.97 21.64
C ARG A 377 -18.84 -16.48 20.73
N GLN A 378 -19.31 -15.26 20.96
CA GLN A 378 -20.22 -14.61 20.02
C GLN A 378 -19.46 -14.20 18.76
N VAL A 379 -19.76 -14.87 17.64
CA VAL A 379 -19.27 -14.52 16.31
C VAL A 379 -20.25 -13.54 15.66
N THR A 380 -19.75 -12.41 15.19
CA THR A 380 -20.55 -11.37 14.52
C THR A 380 -20.09 -11.16 13.08
N ARG A 381 -20.99 -10.67 12.22
CA ARG A 381 -20.60 -10.26 10.85
C ARG A 381 -19.49 -9.20 10.88
N ALA A 382 -19.57 -8.24 11.80
CA ALA A 382 -18.56 -7.19 11.97
C ALA A 382 -17.17 -7.76 12.30
N SER A 383 -17.08 -8.75 13.21
CA SER A 383 -15.79 -9.38 13.52
C SER A 383 -15.21 -10.16 12.35
N ILE A 384 -16.05 -10.81 11.53
CA ILE A 384 -15.60 -11.52 10.32
C ILE A 384 -15.08 -10.52 9.28
N ALA A 385 -15.83 -9.45 9.03
CA ALA A 385 -15.44 -8.39 8.10
C ALA A 385 -14.12 -7.73 8.52
N GLN A 386 -13.92 -7.48 9.82
CA GLN A 386 -12.68 -6.93 10.34
C GLN A 386 -11.48 -7.86 10.09
N THR A 387 -11.62 -9.16 10.33
CA THR A 387 -10.55 -10.13 10.06
C THR A 387 -10.22 -10.20 8.57
N LEU A 388 -11.23 -10.23 7.70
CA LEU A 388 -11.02 -10.21 6.26
C LEU A 388 -10.31 -8.92 5.82
N GLN A 389 -10.70 -7.77 6.36
CA GLN A 389 -10.02 -6.50 6.09
C GLN A 389 -8.55 -6.51 6.55
N THR A 390 -8.26 -7.04 7.74
CA THR A 390 -6.88 -7.13 8.25
C THR A 390 -6.00 -8.03 7.37
N LEU A 391 -6.54 -9.15 6.88
CA LEU A 391 -5.81 -10.12 6.05
C LEU A 391 -5.39 -9.53 4.69
N PHE A 392 -6.21 -8.67 4.08
CA PHE A 392 -5.96 -8.14 2.73
C PHE A 392 -5.42 -6.71 2.69
N THR A 393 -5.61 -5.94 3.76
CA THR A 393 -5.06 -4.59 3.89
C THR A 393 -4.16 -4.54 5.13
N PRO A 394 -2.97 -5.15 5.09
CA PRO A 394 -2.09 -5.22 6.25
C PRO A 394 -1.53 -3.82 6.57
N ASN A 395 -2.25 -3.08 7.42
CA ASN A 395 -1.87 -1.76 7.93
C ASN A 395 -0.57 -1.75 8.76
N ARG A 396 0.17 -2.87 8.89
CA ARG A 396 1.28 -2.98 9.86
C ARG A 396 2.55 -2.20 9.49
N PHE A 397 2.92 -2.05 8.22
CA PHE A 397 4.15 -1.30 7.90
C PHE A 397 3.97 0.22 7.96
N SER A 398 2.72 0.69 7.84
CA SER A 398 2.37 2.08 8.19
C SER A 398 2.51 2.37 9.71
N GLN A 399 2.77 1.34 10.53
CA GLN A 399 2.96 1.41 11.98
C GLN A 399 4.41 1.18 12.42
N LEU A 400 5.38 1.01 11.50
CA LEU A 400 6.79 1.12 11.91
C LEU A 400 6.98 2.49 12.57
N PRO A 401 7.69 2.58 13.71
CA PRO A 401 7.76 3.80 14.50
C PRO A 401 8.52 4.89 13.73
N VAL A 402 7.79 5.65 12.91
CA VAL A 402 8.31 6.84 12.25
C VAL A 402 8.50 7.90 13.33
N LYS A 403 9.73 8.37 13.51
CA LYS A 403 10.05 9.34 14.57
C LYS A 403 9.88 10.77 14.10
N ILE A 404 9.63 11.66 15.04
CA ILE A 404 9.60 13.09 14.83
C ILE A 404 11.03 13.55 14.56
N LYS A 405 11.30 14.03 13.36
CA LYS A 405 12.59 14.64 13.01
C LYS A 405 12.68 16.06 13.53
N GLU A 406 11.58 16.81 13.38
CA GLU A 406 11.58 18.24 13.68
C GLU A 406 10.17 18.77 13.97
N ILE A 407 10.08 19.76 14.87
CA ILE A 407 8.89 20.58 15.11
C ILE A 407 9.28 22.04 14.91
N ARG A 408 8.55 22.76 14.06
CA ARG A 408 8.73 24.19 13.83
C ARG A 408 7.40 24.92 13.85
N ALA A 409 7.33 26.01 14.61
CA ALA A 409 6.21 26.92 14.61
C ALA A 409 6.63 28.32 14.17
N ALA A 410 5.79 28.96 13.38
CA ALA A 410 5.99 30.31 12.89
C ALA A 410 4.71 31.14 13.00
N GLN A 411 4.89 32.45 13.25
CA GLN A 411 3.80 33.41 13.16
C GLN A 411 3.31 33.50 11.72
N ILE A 412 1.99 33.44 11.52
CA ILE A 412 1.37 33.59 10.20
C ILE A 412 0.37 34.75 10.18
N ALA A 413 0.34 35.46 9.06
CA ALA A 413 -0.63 36.50 8.76
C ALA A 413 -1.58 36.05 7.64
N LEU A 414 -2.34 34.98 7.89
CA LEU A 414 -3.37 34.54 6.93
C LEU A 414 -4.59 35.45 7.03
N LYS A 415 -4.79 36.29 6.01
CA LYS A 415 -6.06 36.98 5.74
C LYS A 415 -6.61 36.48 4.41
N PRO A 416 -7.39 35.38 4.40
CA PRO A 416 -8.05 34.97 3.18
C PRO A 416 -8.97 36.12 2.71
N PRO A 417 -8.98 36.45 1.40
CA PRO A 417 -9.89 37.46 0.88
C PRO A 417 -11.32 37.00 1.11
N GLN A 418 -12.15 37.86 1.72
CA GLN A 418 -13.59 37.59 1.84
C GLN A 418 -14.19 37.55 0.44
N LYS A 419 -14.63 36.35 0.04
CA LYS A 419 -15.31 36.13 -1.25
C LYS A 419 -16.82 36.36 -1.18
N THR A 420 -17.38 36.44 0.03
CA THR A 420 -18.82 36.52 0.26
C THR A 420 -19.19 37.78 1.02
N THR A 421 -20.31 38.39 0.64
CA THR A 421 -20.91 39.50 1.40
C THR A 421 -21.51 38.93 2.70
N PRO A 422 -21.21 39.53 3.87
CA PRO A 422 -21.84 39.12 5.12
C PRO A 422 -23.37 39.17 5.00
N ARG A 423 -24.05 38.12 5.48
CA ARG A 423 -25.51 38.03 5.47
C ARG A 423 -26.20 39.12 6.32
N PRO A 424 -25.69 39.51 7.50
CA PRO A 424 -26.20 40.66 8.24
C PRO A 424 -25.46 41.96 7.88
N ALA A 425 -26.19 43.08 7.89
CA ALA A 425 -25.57 44.40 7.84
C ALA A 425 -24.66 44.61 9.06
N GLN A 426 -23.46 45.15 8.83
CA GLN A 426 -22.53 45.50 9.90
C GLN A 426 -23.17 46.56 10.81
N ARG A 427 -23.32 46.31 12.12
CA ARG A 427 -23.82 47.37 13.02
C ARG A 427 -22.69 48.36 13.33
N PRO A 428 -22.97 49.68 13.40
CA PRO A 428 -21.97 50.72 13.64
C PRO A 428 -21.46 50.79 15.08
N ASP A 429 -22.18 50.20 16.03
CA ASP A 429 -21.85 50.10 17.46
C ASP A 429 -21.72 48.62 17.84
N HIS A 430 -20.49 48.18 18.08
CA HIS A 430 -20.20 46.84 18.56
C HIS A 430 -19.07 46.85 19.59
N SER A 431 -19.28 47.47 20.75
CA SER A 431 -18.42 47.19 21.91
C SER A 431 -18.88 45.89 22.58
N LEU A 432 -18.03 44.86 22.60
CA LEU A 432 -18.24 43.72 23.48
C LEU A 432 -18.03 44.17 24.92
N HIS A 433 -18.92 43.79 25.84
CA HIS A 433 -18.69 43.99 27.27
C HIS A 433 -17.52 43.12 27.73
N ARG A 434 -16.46 43.76 28.22
CA ARG A 434 -15.23 43.12 28.70
C ARG A 434 -15.19 43.18 30.21
N PRO A 435 -14.53 42.21 30.88
CA PRO A 435 -14.30 42.29 32.31
C PRO A 435 -13.63 43.60 32.77
N LEU A 436 -12.76 44.16 31.92
CA LEU A 436 -12.08 45.44 32.15
C LEU A 436 -12.98 46.68 32.03
N ASP A 437 -14.18 46.56 31.43
CA ASP A 437 -15.08 47.71 31.24
C ASP A 437 -15.72 48.20 32.54
N ARG A 438 -15.54 47.48 33.66
CA ARG A 438 -15.85 47.98 35.00
C ARG A 438 -14.95 49.16 35.40
N TYR A 439 -13.76 49.27 34.82
CA TYR A 439 -12.84 50.35 35.10
C TYR A 439 -12.89 51.38 33.96
N ASP A 440 -13.43 52.57 34.24
CA ASP A 440 -13.64 53.59 33.21
C ASP A 440 -12.35 53.96 32.46
N ARG A 441 -11.18 53.93 33.14
CA ARG A 441 -9.87 54.15 32.54
C ARG A 441 -9.53 53.14 31.42
N PHE A 442 -10.00 51.91 31.52
CA PHE A 442 -9.66 50.80 30.62
C PHE A 442 -10.80 50.43 29.66
N ARG A 443 -11.96 51.11 29.78
CA ARG A 443 -13.05 51.00 28.82
C ARG A 443 -12.56 51.53 27.47
N ALA A 444 -12.63 50.69 26.45
CA ALA A 444 -12.12 50.98 25.10
C ALA A 444 -13.11 50.48 24.06
N ASP A 445 -13.06 51.06 22.86
CA ASP A 445 -13.92 50.75 21.71
C ASP A 445 -13.53 49.44 20.96
N ARG A 446 -12.60 48.65 21.51
CA ARG A 446 -12.04 47.45 20.87
C ARG A 446 -12.42 46.16 21.59
N THR A 447 -12.58 45.10 20.79
CA THR A 447 -12.51 43.70 21.23
C THR A 447 -11.25 43.52 22.09
N GLY A 448 -11.40 43.16 23.37
CA GLY A 448 -10.32 43.16 24.38
C GLY A 448 -9.18 42.17 24.18
N SER A 449 -9.05 41.58 22.98
CA SER A 449 -7.99 40.65 22.65
C SER A 449 -6.68 41.41 22.38
N PRO A 450 -5.53 40.90 22.85
CA PRO A 450 -4.22 41.41 22.47
C PRO A 450 -4.07 41.42 20.93
N PRO A 451 -3.21 42.29 20.35
CA PRO A 451 -2.94 42.35 18.92
C PRO A 451 -2.05 41.19 18.45
N TRP A 452 -2.34 39.97 18.91
CA TRP A 452 -1.55 38.77 18.69
C TRP A 452 -2.00 38.05 17.42
N HIS A 453 -1.03 37.48 16.71
CA HIS A 453 -1.25 36.80 15.44
C HIS A 453 -1.50 35.30 15.63
N ARG A 454 -1.85 34.62 14.53
CA ARG A 454 -1.97 33.16 14.48
C ARG A 454 -0.58 32.52 14.33
N ILE A 455 -0.52 31.23 14.65
CA ILE A 455 0.68 30.40 14.54
C ILE A 455 0.34 29.19 13.67
N ALA A 456 1.24 28.83 12.76
CA ALA A 456 1.29 27.51 12.13
C ALA A 456 2.40 26.70 12.78
N CYS A 457 2.08 25.48 13.21
CA CYS A 457 3.00 24.46 13.69
C CYS A 457 3.12 23.38 12.61
N VAL A 458 4.35 23.06 12.21
CA VAL A 458 4.66 21.98 11.27
C VAL A 458 5.53 20.96 12.00
N ILE A 459 5.11 19.71 11.94
CA ILE A 459 5.88 18.56 12.45
C ILE A 459 6.31 17.74 11.25
N THR A 460 7.61 17.48 11.16
CA THR A 460 8.20 16.69 10.08
C THR A 460 8.72 15.38 10.64
N ALA A 461 8.31 14.27 10.04
CA ALA A 461 8.80 12.93 10.32
C ALA A 461 10.17 12.68 9.67
N GLU A 462 10.88 11.65 10.12
CA GLU A 462 12.16 11.21 9.53
C GLU A 462 12.04 10.85 8.04
N ASN A 463 10.89 10.32 7.62
CA ASN A 463 10.59 9.99 6.22
C ASN A 463 10.15 11.18 5.37
N GLY A 464 10.18 12.41 5.91
CA GLY A 464 9.81 13.63 5.19
C GLY A 464 8.31 13.96 5.15
N THR A 465 7.43 13.05 5.61
CA THR A 465 6.00 13.35 5.79
C THR A 465 5.83 14.44 6.84
N TRP A 466 4.87 15.34 6.67
CA TRP A 466 4.66 16.45 7.60
C TRP A 466 3.19 16.70 7.92
N GLY A 467 2.92 17.14 9.14
CA GLY A 467 1.59 17.53 9.62
C GLY A 467 1.50 19.00 10.00
N LEU A 468 0.29 19.57 9.95
CA LEU A 468 -0.02 20.98 10.20
C LEU A 468 -0.99 21.15 11.36
N GLY A 469 -0.66 22.06 12.27
CA GLY A 469 -1.56 22.53 13.33
C GLY A 469 -1.64 24.05 13.38
N LEU A 470 -2.83 24.59 13.63
CA LEU A 470 -3.06 26.03 13.71
C LEU A 470 -3.48 26.43 15.13
N THR A 471 -2.92 27.53 15.63
CA THR A 471 -3.31 28.10 16.92
C THR A 471 -3.25 29.64 16.93
N ALA A 472 -3.58 30.25 18.07
CA ALA A 472 -3.64 31.70 18.27
C ALA A 472 -2.61 32.18 19.32
N HIS A 473 -2.57 33.50 19.55
CA HIS A 473 -1.79 34.15 20.61
C HIS A 473 -0.26 34.13 20.41
N SER A 474 0.20 34.39 19.18
CA SER A 474 1.61 34.75 18.92
C SER A 474 1.90 36.17 19.42
N PRO A 475 3.02 36.49 20.11
CA PRO A 475 4.28 35.76 20.26
C PRO A 475 4.45 34.78 21.45
N PRO A 476 3.71 34.84 22.58
CA PRO A 476 4.10 34.06 23.77
C PRO A 476 3.96 32.54 23.63
N VAL A 477 3.13 32.06 22.69
CA VAL A 477 2.97 30.62 22.43
C VAL A 477 4.14 30.04 21.62
N LEU A 478 4.83 30.85 20.81
CA LEU A 478 5.91 30.37 19.92
C LEU A 478 7.08 29.71 20.67
N PRO A 479 7.66 30.32 21.73
CA PRO A 479 8.74 29.71 22.50
C PRO A 479 8.33 28.39 23.17
N ILE A 480 7.07 28.25 23.59
CA ILE A 480 6.58 27.00 24.20
C ILE A 480 6.67 25.85 23.17
N ILE A 481 6.34 26.11 21.91
CA ILE A 481 6.44 25.10 20.85
C ILE A 481 7.91 24.88 20.45
N ASN A 482 8.61 25.95 20.06
CA ASN A 482 9.93 25.84 19.43
C ASN A 482 11.07 25.52 20.40
N ASP A 483 11.02 26.03 21.63
CA ASP A 483 12.14 25.91 22.57
C ASP A 483 11.92 24.77 23.58
N HIS A 484 10.66 24.47 23.88
CA HIS A 484 10.30 23.45 24.87
C HIS A 484 9.72 22.17 24.25
N PHE A 485 8.62 22.21 23.49
CA PHE A 485 8.03 20.99 22.93
C PHE A 485 8.87 20.36 21.82
N ALA A 486 9.50 21.17 20.95
CA ALA A 486 10.33 20.65 19.88
C ALA A 486 11.52 19.83 20.42
N SER A 487 12.19 20.32 21.47
CA SER A 487 13.30 19.60 22.11
C SER A 487 12.84 18.35 22.86
N LEU A 488 11.65 18.38 23.45
CA LEU A 488 11.08 17.27 24.22
C LEU A 488 10.58 16.11 23.35
N LEU A 489 10.03 16.42 22.17
CA LEU A 489 9.34 15.44 21.31
C LEU A 489 10.19 14.96 20.12
N ALA A 490 11.34 15.60 19.82
CA ALA A 490 12.24 15.12 18.78
C ALA A 490 12.73 13.69 19.07
N GLY A 491 12.69 12.82 18.06
CA GLY A 491 13.06 11.41 18.16
C GLY A 491 11.96 10.49 18.71
N GLU A 492 10.82 11.03 19.14
CA GLU A 492 9.68 10.23 19.61
C GLU A 492 8.82 9.69 18.45
N ASN A 493 8.11 8.60 18.70
CA ASN A 493 7.23 7.96 17.70
C ASN A 493 6.01 8.85 17.37
N CYS A 494 5.85 9.23 16.09
CA CYS A 494 4.75 10.04 15.58
C CYS A 494 3.36 9.43 15.85
N MET A 495 3.28 8.10 15.95
CA MET A 495 2.01 7.38 16.13
C MET A 495 1.50 7.42 17.58
N ALA A 496 2.37 7.75 18.54
CA ALA A 496 2.11 7.74 19.98
C ALA A 496 1.42 9.03 20.47
N THR A 497 0.42 9.52 19.73
CA THR A 497 -0.24 10.82 19.95
C THR A 497 -0.67 11.04 21.41
N GLU A 498 -1.31 10.05 22.04
CA GLU A 498 -1.74 10.13 23.46
C GLU A 498 -0.58 10.27 24.45
N LYS A 499 0.52 9.52 24.21
CA LYS A 499 1.74 9.62 25.04
C LYS A 499 2.33 11.03 24.90
N LEU A 500 2.47 11.52 23.67
CA LEU A 500 3.07 12.83 23.40
C LEU A 500 2.22 13.97 23.98
N TRP A 501 0.90 13.85 23.91
CA TRP A 501 -0.02 14.77 24.57
C TRP A 501 0.18 14.77 26.09
N ASP A 502 0.21 13.61 26.75
CA ASP A 502 0.43 13.50 28.20
C ASP A 502 1.79 14.07 28.61
N VAL A 503 2.84 13.80 27.82
CA VAL A 503 4.18 14.37 28.00
C VAL A 503 4.14 15.90 27.95
N MET A 504 3.50 16.50 26.94
CA MET A 504 3.37 17.96 26.84
C MET A 504 2.57 18.56 27.99
N VAL A 505 1.46 17.93 28.39
CA VAL A 505 0.64 18.39 29.51
C VAL A 505 1.45 18.38 30.80
N ARG A 506 2.13 17.27 31.11
CA ARG A 506 2.93 17.14 32.33
C ARG A 506 4.13 18.09 32.33
N SER A 507 4.79 18.30 31.19
CA SER A 507 5.93 19.21 31.11
C SER A 507 5.55 20.68 31.33
N THR A 508 4.28 21.05 31.13
CA THR A 508 3.78 22.41 31.39
C THR A 508 3.36 22.67 32.84
N ALA A 509 3.36 21.65 33.71
CA ALA A 509 2.96 21.80 35.11
C ALA A 509 3.65 22.97 35.86
N PRO A 510 4.96 23.26 35.67
CA PRO A 510 5.63 24.37 36.37
C PRO A 510 5.11 25.78 36.04
N PHE A 511 4.49 25.97 34.88
CA PHE A 511 3.97 27.28 34.42
C PHE A 511 2.48 27.26 34.05
N GLY A 512 1.78 26.16 34.42
CA GLY A 512 0.35 25.96 34.24
C GLY A 512 -0.03 25.38 32.88
N GLY A 513 -0.73 24.25 32.88
CA GLY A 513 -1.22 23.58 31.66
C GLY A 513 -2.47 24.20 31.03
N GLN A 514 -2.92 25.34 31.54
CA GLN A 514 -4.10 26.08 31.06
C GLN A 514 -3.67 27.33 30.27
N GLY A 515 -4.58 27.89 29.47
CA GLY A 515 -4.33 29.13 28.74
C GLY A 515 -3.28 28.97 27.64
N LEU A 516 -2.18 29.73 27.69
CA LEU A 516 -1.16 29.75 26.62
C LEU A 516 -0.51 28.38 26.37
N ALA A 517 -0.31 27.58 27.42
CA ALA A 517 0.19 26.22 27.29
C ALA A 517 -0.77 25.33 26.49
N SER A 518 -2.08 25.42 26.76
CA SER A 518 -3.08 24.63 26.02
C SER A 518 -3.15 25.02 24.53
N TYR A 519 -2.95 26.31 24.20
CA TYR A 519 -2.84 26.74 22.81
C TYR A 519 -1.60 26.17 22.10
N ALA A 520 -0.48 26.04 22.81
CA ALA A 520 0.72 25.38 22.29
C ALA A 520 0.48 23.87 22.08
N ILE A 521 -0.09 23.19 23.08
CA ILE A 521 -0.41 21.76 23.03
C ILE A 521 -1.34 21.47 21.86
N SER A 522 -2.42 22.25 21.71
CA SER A 522 -3.38 22.10 20.61
C SER A 522 -2.72 22.23 19.22
N ALA A 523 -1.73 23.12 19.07
CA ALA A 523 -1.03 23.29 17.80
C ALA A 523 -0.18 22.05 17.45
N VAL A 524 0.56 21.52 18.42
CA VAL A 524 1.40 20.33 18.23
C VAL A 524 0.52 19.09 18.05
N ASP A 525 -0.50 18.91 18.88
CA ASP A 525 -1.42 17.77 18.82
C ASP A 525 -2.16 17.70 17.48
N THR A 526 -2.72 18.82 17.01
CA THR A 526 -3.38 18.88 15.69
C THR A 526 -2.40 18.53 14.56
N ALA A 527 -1.16 19.02 14.64
CA ALA A 527 -0.12 18.68 13.67
C ALA A 527 0.25 17.20 13.71
N LEU A 528 0.31 16.57 14.89
CA LEU A 528 0.53 15.14 15.03
C LEU A 528 -0.62 14.31 14.44
N TRP A 529 -1.87 14.73 14.64
CA TRP A 529 -3.03 14.06 14.05
C TRP A 529 -3.08 14.18 12.53
N ASP A 530 -2.78 15.36 11.97
CA ASP A 530 -2.63 15.55 10.52
C ASP A 530 -1.49 14.70 9.95
N LEU A 531 -0.34 14.67 10.64
CA LEU A 531 0.80 13.81 10.27
C LEU A 531 0.41 12.33 10.29
N LYS A 532 -0.28 11.88 11.34
CA LYS A 532 -0.76 10.50 11.50
C LYS A 532 -1.75 10.11 10.40
N GLY A 533 -2.67 11.01 10.04
CA GLY A 533 -3.57 10.81 8.90
C GLY A 533 -2.81 10.62 7.59
N LYS A 534 -1.83 11.48 7.32
CA LYS A 534 -0.99 11.39 6.12
C LYS A 534 -0.13 10.12 6.07
N LEU A 535 0.50 9.74 7.20
CA LEU A 535 1.28 8.51 7.31
C LEU A 535 0.44 7.25 7.06
N LEU A 536 -0.83 7.27 7.49
CA LEU A 536 -1.77 6.17 7.31
C LEU A 536 -2.57 6.27 6.00
N GLN A 537 -2.41 7.34 5.21
CA GLN A 537 -3.25 7.66 4.06
C GLN A 537 -4.76 7.62 4.37
N LYS A 538 -5.13 8.07 5.58
CA LYS A 538 -6.51 8.11 6.06
C LYS A 538 -6.91 9.52 6.49
N PRO A 539 -8.15 9.95 6.23
CA PRO A 539 -8.64 11.20 6.79
C PRO A 539 -8.76 11.09 8.32
N VAL A 540 -8.45 12.18 9.03
CA VAL A 540 -8.41 12.19 10.51
C VAL A 540 -9.74 11.77 11.15
N TYR A 541 -10.89 12.07 10.54
CA TYR A 541 -12.18 11.64 11.09
C TYR A 541 -12.33 10.12 11.12
N GLU A 542 -11.70 9.39 10.20
CA GLU A 542 -11.72 7.93 10.17
C GLU A 542 -10.92 7.37 11.34
N LEU A 543 -9.78 8.01 11.64
CA LEU A 543 -8.95 7.67 12.81
C LEU A 543 -9.64 7.93 14.15
N LEU A 544 -10.61 8.86 14.17
CA LEU A 544 -11.40 9.22 15.36
C LEU A 544 -12.68 8.38 15.51
N GLY A 545 -12.84 7.31 14.72
CA GLY A 545 -13.96 6.37 14.84
C GLY A 545 -14.92 6.34 13.63
N GLY A 546 -14.57 6.97 12.51
CA GLY A 546 -15.33 6.87 11.26
C GLY A 546 -16.52 7.84 11.16
N PRO A 547 -17.21 7.84 10.00
CA PRO A 547 -18.37 8.70 9.78
C PRO A 547 -19.56 8.22 10.61
N GLN A 548 -19.98 9.01 11.61
CA GLN A 548 -21.21 8.73 12.36
C GLN A 548 -22.48 9.18 11.59
N LYS A 549 -22.36 10.13 10.66
CA LYS A 549 -23.48 10.79 9.96
C LYS A 549 -23.06 11.19 8.54
N ASP A 550 -24.00 11.09 7.59
CA ASP A 550 -23.78 11.54 6.21
C ASP A 550 -23.70 13.07 6.08
N LYS A 551 -24.35 13.81 7.00
CA LYS A 551 -24.38 15.28 7.01
C LYS A 551 -24.36 15.82 8.44
N ILE A 552 -23.63 16.92 8.66
CA ILE A 552 -23.56 17.62 9.95
C ILE A 552 -24.30 18.96 9.82
N PHE A 553 -25.17 19.27 10.79
CA PHE A 553 -25.81 20.57 10.87
C PHE A 553 -24.79 21.61 11.36
N CYS A 554 -24.37 22.51 10.46
CA CYS A 554 -23.47 23.60 10.80
C CYS A 554 -24.28 24.82 11.27
N TYR A 555 -24.04 25.29 12.48
CA TYR A 555 -24.52 26.59 12.94
C TYR A 555 -23.36 27.60 12.93
N ALA A 556 -23.64 28.83 12.50
CA ALA A 556 -22.64 29.90 12.53
C ALA A 556 -22.67 30.58 13.91
N SER A 557 -21.58 30.49 14.66
CA SER A 557 -21.39 31.35 15.83
C SER A 557 -20.94 32.74 15.35
N GLY A 558 -21.78 33.75 15.57
CA GLY A 558 -21.53 35.11 15.13
C GLY A 558 -20.44 35.80 15.95
N PHE A 559 -19.17 35.60 15.58
CA PHE A 559 -18.04 36.37 16.10
C PHE A 559 -17.20 36.87 14.93
N GLU A 560 -17.71 37.87 14.21
CA GLU A 560 -16.99 38.53 13.13
C GLU A 560 -16.42 39.86 13.65
N PRO A 561 -15.08 40.01 13.81
CA PRO A 561 -14.48 41.30 14.10
C PRO A 561 -14.46 42.13 12.80
N LEU A 562 -15.50 42.93 12.61
CA LEU A 562 -15.70 43.79 11.43
C LEU A 562 -14.71 44.97 11.48
N ARG A 563 -13.91 45.14 10.42
CA ARG A 563 -12.96 46.26 10.24
C ARG A 563 -13.66 47.49 9.66
N ARG A 564 -13.39 48.69 10.20
CA ARG A 564 -13.81 49.98 9.59
C ARG A 564 -13.21 50.15 8.18
N PRO A 565 -13.93 50.78 7.23
CA PRO A 565 -13.34 51.24 5.98
C PRO A 565 -12.36 52.40 6.24
N SER A 566 -11.20 52.40 5.58
CA SER A 566 -10.27 53.53 5.57
C SER A 566 -10.90 54.71 4.82
N SER A 567 -11.05 55.86 5.47
CA SER A 567 -11.49 57.10 4.83
C SER A 567 -10.39 57.69 3.95
N SER A 568 -10.67 57.84 2.66
CA SER A 568 -10.01 58.84 1.80
C SER A 568 -11.09 59.54 0.97
N PRO A 569 -11.14 60.88 0.91
CA PRO A 569 -12.12 61.59 0.12
C PRO A 569 -11.62 61.75 -1.31
N ARG A 570 -12.32 61.18 -2.30
CA ARG A 570 -12.26 61.68 -3.68
C ARG A 570 -13.67 61.93 -4.16
N GLY A 571 -13.88 63.17 -4.60
CA GLY A 571 -15.17 63.78 -4.85
C GLY A 571 -15.95 63.12 -5.99
N ALA A 572 -17.27 63.16 -5.82
CA ALA A 572 -18.22 63.00 -6.91
C ALA A 572 -18.88 64.36 -7.14
N GLN A 573 -18.70 64.93 -8.33
CA GLN A 573 -19.66 65.87 -8.90
C GLN A 573 -20.72 65.08 -9.70
N PRO A 574 -21.93 65.66 -9.88
CA PRO A 574 -23.16 64.90 -10.03
C PRO A 574 -23.58 64.75 -11.50
N THR A 575 -24.22 63.64 -11.82
CA THR A 575 -25.12 63.55 -12.98
C THR A 575 -26.51 63.17 -12.49
N ALA A 576 -27.41 64.13 -12.61
CA ALA A 576 -28.84 63.95 -12.48
C ALA A 576 -29.37 63.03 -13.59
N SER A 577 -30.30 62.15 -13.26
CA SER A 577 -31.33 61.71 -14.20
C SER A 577 -32.67 61.67 -13.48
N THR A 578 -33.55 62.52 -13.97
CA THR A 578 -35.00 62.59 -13.77
C THR A 578 -35.70 61.24 -13.90
N ALA A 579 -36.68 60.99 -13.02
CA ALA A 579 -37.90 60.28 -13.37
C ALA A 579 -39.05 60.81 -12.48
N SER A 580 -40.09 61.30 -13.15
CA SER A 580 -41.39 61.83 -12.69
C SER A 580 -41.39 63.05 -11.77
#